data_AF-A0A3D9CAH1-F1
#
_entry.id   AF-A0A3D9CAH1-F1
#
_cell.length_a   1.000
_cell.length_b   1.000
_cell.length_c   1.000
_cell.angle_alpha   90.00
_cell.angle_beta   90.00
_cell.angle_gamma   90.00
#
_symmetry.space_group_name_H-M   'P 1'
#
loop_
_entity.id
_entity.type
_entity.pdbx_description
1 polymer ?
#
loop_
_entity_poly.entity_id
_entity_poly.type
_entity_poly.pdbx_seq_one_letter_code
_entity_poly.pdbx_strand_id
1 'polypeptide(L)' 'MDKPDIINFNFNNTEYNIEIIGNVDKIDGFYYYTFKFDENHFITISKFDDEKWQIVSMSKNSIAEQLGKIIDEMP' A
#
# COMPACT_ATOMS: atom_id res chain seq x y z
N MET A 1 3.05 -15.47 -11.18
CA MET A 1 2.86 -14.86 -9.85
C MET A 1 4.25 -14.64 -9.31
N ASP A 2 4.74 -13.42 -9.45
CA ASP A 2 5.91 -12.98 -8.70
C ASP A 2 5.62 -13.15 -7.21
N LYS A 3 6.63 -13.54 -6.45
CA LYS A 3 6.49 -13.68 -5.00
C LYS A 3 6.12 -12.31 -4.43
N PRO A 4 5.21 -12.24 -3.45
CA PRO A 4 4.88 -10.98 -2.82
C PRO A 4 6.11 -10.44 -2.09
N ASP A 5 6.35 -9.13 -2.21
CA ASP A 5 7.41 -8.47 -1.47
C ASP A 5 7.01 -8.34 -0.01
N ILE A 6 7.86 -8.86 0.88
CA ILE A 6 7.65 -8.77 2.34
C ILE A 6 8.60 -7.72 2.88
N ILE A 7 8.04 -6.74 3.58
CA ILE A 7 8.80 -5.63 4.17
C ILE A 7 8.48 -5.46 5.66
N ASN A 8 9.45 -4.97 6.43
CA ASN A 8 9.22 -4.56 7.80
C ASN A 8 8.76 -3.09 7.81
N PHE A 9 7.55 -2.84 8.32
CA PHE A 9 6.91 -1.54 8.39
C PHE A 9 6.73 -1.14 9.86
N ASN A 10 7.27 0.02 10.25
CA ASN A 10 7.09 0.57 11.59
C ASN A 10 6.03 1.66 11.59
N PHE A 11 4.96 1.45 12.37
CA PHE A 11 3.88 2.42 12.54
C PHE A 11 3.49 2.54 14.01
N ASN A 12 3.45 3.77 14.51
CA ASN A 12 3.16 4.06 15.92
C ASN A 12 3.99 3.21 16.90
N ASN A 13 5.31 3.12 16.68
CA ASN A 13 6.26 2.31 17.47
C ASN A 13 5.95 0.80 17.49
N THR A 14 5.17 0.30 16.54
CA THR A 14 4.89 -1.12 16.36
C THR A 14 5.45 -1.57 15.02
N GLU A 15 6.20 -2.67 15.02
CA GLU A 15 6.73 -3.29 13.80
C GLU A 15 5.75 -4.31 13.24
N TYR A 16 5.53 -4.24 11.93
CA TYR A 16 4.68 -5.14 11.18
C TYR A 16 5.50 -5.77 10.04
N ASN A 17 5.40 -7.08 9.85
CA ASN A 17 5.87 -7.71 8.61
C ASN A 17 4.70 -7.69 7.64
N ILE A 18 4.73 -6.78 6.67
CA ILE A 18 3.64 -6.61 5.72
C ILE A 18 4.00 -7.20 4.38
N GLU A 19 3.03 -7.90 3.80
CA GLU A 19 3.11 -8.50 2.47
C GLU A 19 2.45 -7.55 1.46
N ILE A 20 3.21 -7.15 0.45
CA ILE A 20 2.74 -6.27 -0.62
C ILE A 20 2.13 -7.13 -1.72
N ILE A 21 0.81 -7.07 -1.82
CA ILE A 21 0.01 -7.71 -2.84
C ILE A 21 -0.29 -6.63 -3.89
N GLY A 22 0.62 -6.48 -4.84
CA GLY A 22 0.46 -5.55 -5.94
C GLY A 22 -0.66 -6.00 -6.89
N ASN A 23 -1.64 -5.15 -7.11
CA ASN A 23 -2.54 -5.29 -8.25
C ASN A 23 -2.60 -3.95 -8.98
N VAL A 24 -1.64 -3.74 -9.87
CA VAL A 24 -1.70 -2.63 -10.82
C VAL A 24 -2.79 -2.96 -11.83
N ASP A 25 -4.04 -2.82 -11.42
CA ASP A 25 -5.15 -2.88 -12.34
C ASP A 25 -5.05 -1.61 -13.18
N LYS A 26 -4.54 -1.76 -14.41
CA LYS A 26 -4.26 -0.67 -15.36
C LYS A 26 -5.57 -0.13 -15.95
N ILE A 27 -6.49 0.28 -15.10
CA ILE A 27 -7.45 1.30 -15.49
C ILE A 27 -6.60 2.57 -15.65
N ASP A 28 -6.65 3.21 -16.83
CA ASP A 28 -5.78 4.33 -17.16
C ASP A 28 -5.72 5.36 -16.02
N GLY A 29 -4.50 5.56 -15.51
CA GLY A 29 -4.16 6.51 -14.46
C GLY A 29 -4.47 6.09 -13.02
N PHE A 30 -4.98 4.88 -12.75
CA PHE A 30 -5.21 4.38 -11.39
C PHE A 30 -4.24 3.27 -11.00
N TYR A 31 -3.58 3.44 -9.85
CA TYR A 31 -2.73 2.43 -9.22
C TYR A 31 -3.40 1.92 -7.94
N TYR A 32 -3.43 0.61 -7.75
CA TYR A 32 -3.94 -0.04 -6.53
C TYR A 32 -2.87 -0.96 -5.92
N TYR A 33 -2.67 -0.84 -4.61
CA TYR A 33 -1.77 -1.72 -3.86
C TYR A 33 -2.45 -2.18 -2.59
N THR A 34 -2.44 -3.49 -2.34
CA THR A 34 -2.95 -4.07 -1.12
C THR A 34 -1.79 -4.52 -0.24
N PHE A 35 -1.78 -4.07 1.01
CA PHE A 35 -0.85 -4.45 2.05
C PHE A 35 -1.56 -5.38 3.01
N LYS A 36 -1.03 -6.58 3.17
CA LYS A 36 -1.51 -7.55 4.14
C LYS A 36 -0.62 -7.48 5.38
N PHE A 37 -1.22 -7.15 6.52
CA PHE A 37 -0.54 -7.09 7.81
C PHE A 37 -0.60 -8.44 8.52
N ASP A 38 -1.72 -9.16 8.39
CA ASP A 38 -1.89 -10.53 8.86
C ASP A 38 -3.05 -11.22 8.10
N GLU A 39 -3.54 -12.36 8.57
CA GLU A 39 -4.63 -13.11 7.92
C GLU A 39 -5.97 -12.36 7.83
N ASN A 40 -6.20 -11.39 8.71
CA ASN A 40 -7.48 -10.67 8.84
C ASN A 40 -7.36 -9.17 8.55
N HIS A 41 -6.16 -8.60 8.57
CA HIS A 41 -5.94 -7.16 8.41
C HIS A 41 -5.26 -6.85 7.07
N PHE A 42 -6.01 -6.14 6.21
CA PHE A 42 -5.56 -5.70 4.90
C PHE A 42 -5.85 -4.21 4.74
N ILE A 43 -4.94 -3.49 4.09
CA ILE A 43 -5.10 -2.10 3.70
C ILE A 43 -4.87 -1.99 2.21
N THR A 44 -5.85 -1.47 1.48
CA THR A 44 -5.67 -1.12 0.07
C THR A 44 -5.51 0.38 -0.07
N ILE A 45 -4.41 0.81 -0.68
CA ILE A 45 -4.20 2.19 -1.09
C ILE A 45 -4.38 2.33 -2.61
N SER A 46 -4.80 3.50 -3.03
CA SER A 46 -4.89 3.89 -4.43
C SER A 46 -4.28 5.26 -4.67
N LYS A 47 -3.80 5.47 -5.89
CA LYS A 47 -3.34 6.77 -6.39
C LYS A 47 -3.87 6.95 -7.80
N PHE A 48 -4.45 8.12 -8.07
CA PHE A 48 -4.67 8.59 -9.44
C PHE A 48 -3.42 9.36 -9.90
N ASP A 49 -3.08 9.34 -11.18
CA ASP A 49 -1.88 9.98 -11.74
C ASP A 49 -1.57 11.34 -11.09
N ASP A 50 -0.31 11.53 -10.68
CA ASP A 50 0.22 12.71 -9.96
C ASP A 50 -0.49 13.11 -8.65
N GLU A 51 -1.49 12.34 -8.20
CA GLU A 51 -2.16 12.56 -6.92
C GLU A 51 -1.43 11.88 -5.74
N LYS A 52 -1.92 12.16 -4.53
CA LYS A 52 -1.45 11.50 -3.32
C LYS A 52 -2.06 10.10 -3.18
N TRP A 53 -1.31 9.21 -2.56
CA TRP A 53 -1.83 7.93 -2.10
C TRP A 53 -2.95 8.12 -1.06
N GLN A 54 -4.07 7.42 -1.26
CA GLN A 54 -5.24 7.41 -0.38
C GLN A 54 -5.64 5.98 -0.05
N ILE A 55 -6.30 5.75 1.09
CA ILE A 55 -6.90 4.43 1.38
C ILE A 55 -8.21 4.33 0.59
N VAL A 56 -8.42 3.23 -0.14
CA VAL A 56 -9.59 3.02 -1.00
C VAL A 56 -10.93 3.15 -0.24
N SER A 57 -10.93 2.97 1.08
CA SER A 57 -12.13 3.02 1.93
C SER A 57 -12.17 4.16 2.95
N MET A 58 -11.22 5.11 2.97
CA MET A 58 -11.19 6.19 3.97
C MET A 58 -10.72 7.54 3.42
N SER A 59 -11.35 8.62 3.88
CA SER A 59 -11.19 9.98 3.35
C SER A 59 -9.92 10.73 3.76
N LYS A 60 -9.21 10.31 4.82
CA LYS A 60 -7.86 10.81 5.19
C LYS A 60 -7.16 9.77 6.05
N ASN A 61 -5.88 9.47 5.77
CA ASN A 61 -5.08 8.67 6.70
C ASN A 61 -3.56 8.82 6.48
N SER A 62 -2.84 9.10 7.56
CA SER A 62 -1.37 9.27 7.57
C SER A 62 -0.61 8.00 7.18
N ILE A 63 -1.21 6.82 7.40
CA ILE A 63 -0.63 5.54 6.99
C ILE A 63 -0.59 5.38 5.46
N ALA A 64 -1.52 5.99 4.71
CA ALA A 64 -1.56 5.89 3.25
C ALA A 64 -0.34 6.55 2.60
N GLU A 65 0.07 7.72 3.09
CA GLU A 65 1.27 8.41 2.60
C GLU A 65 2.55 7.62 2.93
N GLN A 66 2.61 6.96 4.09
CA GLN A 66 3.77 6.13 4.46
C GLN A 66 3.86 4.86 3.61
N LEU A 67 2.74 4.14 3.44
CA LEU A 67 2.68 2.96 2.57
C LEU A 67 2.95 3.32 1.11
N GLY A 68 2.45 4.47 0.66
CA GLY A 68 2.68 5.01 -0.67
C GLY A 68 4.16 5.30 -0.97
N LYS A 69 4.90 5.88 0.00
CA LYS A 69 6.34 6.10 -0.15
C LYS A 69 7.11 4.81 -0.38
N ILE A 70 6.71 3.72 0.30
CA ILE A 70 7.34 2.41 0.10
C ILE A 70 7.19 1.98 -1.36
N ILE A 71 5.98 2.13 -1.94
CA ILE A 71 5.74 1.81 -3.35
C ILE A 71 6.53 2.73 -4.28
N ASP A 72 6.56 4.04 -4.01
CA ASP A 72 7.27 5.01 -4.85
C ASP A 72 8.82 4.82 -4.78
N GLU A 73 9.34 4.19 -3.72
CA GLU A 73 10.76 3.86 -3.52
C GLU A 73 11.13 2.42 -3.95
N MET A 74 10.15 1.58 -4.31
CA MET A 74 10.41 0.24 -4.82
C MET A 74 11.06 0.33 -6.22
N PRO A 75 12.11 -0.48 -6.48
CA PRO A 75 12.89 -0.43 -7.72
C PRO A 75 12.14 -0.93 -8.96
#